data_AF-A0A6I6H551-F1
#
_entry.id   AF-A0A6I6H551-F1
#
_cell.length_a   1.000
_cell.length_b   1.000
_cell.length_c   1.000
_cell.angle_alpha   90.00
_cell.angle_beta   90.00
_cell.angle_gamma   90.00
#
_symmetry.space_group_name_H-M   'P 1'
#
loop_
_entity.id
_entity.type
_entity.pdbx_description
1 polymer ?
#
loop_
_entity_poly.entity_id
_entity_poly.type
_entity_poly.pdbx_seq_one_letter_code
_entity_poly.pdbx_strand_id
1 'polypeptide(L)'
;MDSLIAASARALAAGDALGALKRVALRDDPPALALRGIAMAQLGEHSRARELLRRAARGFGAHEELARARCLVAEAEVALAMRDLGGSPRSLAAAAATLDAHADHGNALQARLIAARKFLLLGRLDEAAATLAPLDARGLAPSLAAVAELTAAELALRSLRTGAAQAALARAHEAAERARVPALLAEVAEARAALSRPAARRRSAGGEETLRLDEVEALLGSDALVVDACRRGVGAGDAWRPLARRPVLFALARGLAEAWPGDVDREALIAYAFNTRHPDETLRARLRVEVGRLRALVAPLTGIEATARGFVLKPHGGREVAVLAPPIDGDQASLLALLSDGAAWSTSALALALGASQRTVQRALAELEAAGRVRAIGRARAQRWLSPPLTGFTTILLLPAALPIE
;
A
#
# COMPACT_ATOMS: atom_id res chain seq x y z
N MET A 1 1.90 -42.53 0.13
CA MET A 1 2.25 -41.21 0.69
C MET A 1 2.80 -41.44 2.09
N ASP A 2 3.98 -40.90 2.41
CA ASP A 2 4.62 -41.04 3.72
C ASP A 2 3.73 -40.49 4.85
N SER A 3 3.43 -41.32 5.85
CA SER A 3 2.50 -41.00 6.94
C SER A 3 2.97 -39.82 7.78
N LEU A 4 4.29 -39.63 7.94
CA LEU A 4 4.86 -38.51 8.69
C LEU A 4 4.69 -37.20 7.93
N ILE A 5 4.90 -37.21 6.61
CA ILE A 5 4.70 -36.05 5.75
C ILE A 5 3.23 -35.61 5.78
N ALA A 6 2.29 -36.55 5.65
CA ALA A 6 0.86 -36.25 5.71
C ALA A 6 0.44 -35.71 7.10
N ALA A 7 0.97 -36.26 8.19
CA ALA A 7 0.71 -35.78 9.54
C ALA A 7 1.27 -34.37 9.77
N SER A 8 2.47 -34.09 9.30
CA SER A 8 3.08 -32.76 9.37
C SER A 8 2.35 -31.72 8.54
N ALA A 9 1.88 -32.07 7.33
CA ALA A 9 1.06 -31.18 6.52
C ALA A 9 -0.24 -30.80 7.23
N ARG A 10 -0.92 -31.77 7.88
CA ARG A 10 -2.12 -31.48 8.69
C ARG A 10 -1.80 -30.61 9.90
N ALA A 11 -0.69 -30.84 10.59
CA ALA A 11 -0.25 -30.01 11.69
C ALA A 11 -0.04 -28.55 11.25
N LEU A 12 0.65 -28.33 10.11
CA LEU A 12 0.86 -26.99 9.56
C LEU A 12 -0.43 -26.31 9.12
N ALA A 13 -1.38 -27.05 8.54
CA ALA A 13 -2.69 -26.52 8.17
C ALA A 13 -3.49 -26.05 9.40
N ALA A 14 -3.24 -26.63 10.57
CA ALA A 14 -3.82 -26.22 11.85
C ALA A 14 -2.95 -25.18 12.62
N GLY A 15 -1.82 -24.73 12.05
CA GLY A 15 -0.89 -23.79 12.68
C GLY A 15 0.08 -24.40 13.70
N ASP A 16 0.16 -25.72 13.82
CA ASP A 16 1.08 -26.43 14.72
C ASP A 16 2.46 -26.63 14.06
N ALA A 17 3.21 -25.53 13.92
CA ALA A 17 4.55 -25.54 13.35
C ALA A 17 5.52 -26.44 14.13
N LEU A 18 5.46 -26.41 15.46
CA LEU A 18 6.34 -27.20 16.32
C LEU A 18 6.05 -28.71 16.21
N GLY A 19 4.78 -29.10 16.17
CA GLY A 19 4.40 -30.49 15.96
C GLY A 19 4.81 -30.99 14.58
N ALA A 20 4.73 -30.17 13.54
CA ALA A 20 5.28 -30.52 12.23
C ALA A 20 6.80 -30.75 12.31
N LEU A 21 7.55 -29.83 12.93
CA LEU A 21 9.00 -29.95 13.09
C LEU A 21 9.40 -31.21 13.86
N LYS A 22 8.69 -31.58 14.93
CA LYS A 22 8.95 -32.82 15.68
C LYS A 22 8.99 -34.08 14.80
N ARG A 23 8.27 -34.07 13.67
CA ARG A 23 8.16 -35.22 12.76
C ARG A 23 9.13 -35.17 11.59
N VAL A 24 9.51 -33.96 11.12
CA VAL A 24 10.32 -33.79 9.89
C VAL A 24 11.68 -33.10 10.10
N ALA A 25 12.06 -32.73 11.32
CA ALA A 25 13.27 -31.93 11.60
C ALA A 25 14.61 -32.60 11.22
N LEU A 26 14.68 -33.93 11.13
CA LEU A 26 15.91 -34.67 10.83
C LEU A 26 15.99 -35.19 9.39
N ARG A 27 15.00 -34.87 8.55
CA ARG A 27 14.87 -35.38 7.19
C ARG A 27 15.27 -34.35 6.14
N ASP A 28 16.08 -34.74 5.17
CA ASP A 28 16.55 -33.84 4.12
C ASP A 28 15.99 -34.15 2.72
N ASP A 29 14.99 -35.04 2.64
CA ASP A 29 14.22 -35.24 1.41
C ASP A 29 13.38 -34.00 1.04
N PRO A 30 13.08 -33.78 -0.26
CA PRO A 30 12.41 -32.55 -0.70
C PRO A 30 11.05 -32.28 -0.01
N PRO A 31 10.14 -33.26 0.17
CA PRO A 31 8.92 -33.06 0.96
C PRO A 31 9.18 -32.59 2.39
N ALA A 32 10.13 -33.20 3.10
CA ALA A 32 10.46 -32.81 4.46
C ALA A 32 11.05 -31.39 4.54
N LEU A 33 11.92 -31.03 3.59
CA LEU A 33 12.48 -29.68 3.47
C LEU A 33 11.38 -28.64 3.21
N ALA A 34 10.39 -28.96 2.35
CA ALA A 34 9.27 -28.07 2.06
C ALA A 34 8.44 -27.79 3.33
N LEU A 35 8.06 -28.85 4.06
CA LEU A 35 7.28 -28.71 5.30
C LEU A 35 8.07 -27.99 6.41
N ARG A 36 9.37 -28.26 6.54
CA ARG A 36 10.25 -27.51 7.47
C ARG A 36 10.31 -26.04 7.09
N GLY A 37 10.40 -25.72 5.79
CA GLY A 37 10.36 -24.35 5.29
C GLY A 37 9.08 -23.62 5.69
N ILE A 38 7.92 -24.24 5.49
CA ILE A 38 6.62 -23.68 5.90
C ILE A 38 6.54 -23.49 7.42
N ALA A 39 7.00 -24.47 8.20
CA ALA A 39 7.03 -24.38 9.66
C ALA A 39 7.90 -23.19 10.13
N MET A 40 9.10 -23.03 9.56
CA MET A 40 9.99 -21.91 9.85
C MET A 40 9.35 -20.57 9.48
N ALA A 41 8.59 -20.51 8.38
CA ALA A 41 7.86 -19.31 7.99
C ALA A 41 6.78 -18.93 9.03
N GLN A 42 6.01 -19.91 9.52
CA GLN A 42 5.00 -19.69 10.58
C GLN A 42 5.62 -19.23 11.90
N LEU A 43 6.89 -19.57 12.16
CA LEU A 43 7.65 -19.12 13.33
C LEU A 43 8.37 -17.77 13.13
N GLY A 44 8.25 -17.14 11.95
CA GLY A 44 8.92 -15.86 11.63
C GLY A 44 10.35 -15.99 11.09
N GLU A 45 10.88 -17.20 10.95
CA GLU A 45 12.23 -17.49 10.45
C GLU A 45 12.29 -17.47 8.91
N HIS A 46 11.89 -16.34 8.31
CA HIS A 46 11.64 -16.22 6.87
C HIS A 46 12.88 -16.47 5.99
N SER A 47 14.06 -15.98 6.40
CA SER A 47 15.31 -16.21 5.65
C SER A 47 15.63 -17.69 5.52
N ARG A 48 15.49 -18.44 6.62
CA ARG A 48 15.73 -19.88 6.64
C ARG A 48 14.63 -20.65 5.91
N ALA A 49 13.37 -20.25 6.08
CA ALA A 49 12.23 -20.81 5.36
C ALA A 49 12.45 -20.76 3.84
N ARG A 50 12.87 -19.60 3.32
CA ARG A 50 13.11 -19.41 1.89
C ARG A 50 14.21 -20.32 1.34
N GLU A 51 15.32 -20.48 2.09
CA GLU A 51 16.41 -21.38 1.70
C GLU A 51 15.93 -22.83 1.60
N LEU A 52 15.18 -23.30 2.61
CA LEU A 52 14.63 -24.66 2.64
C LEU A 52 13.66 -24.91 1.48
N LEU A 53 12.75 -23.97 1.21
CA LEU A 53 11.79 -24.06 0.11
C LEU A 53 12.48 -24.11 -1.27
N ARG A 54 13.53 -23.30 -1.47
CA ARG A 54 14.34 -23.35 -2.70
C ARG A 54 15.12 -24.65 -2.86
N ARG A 55 15.60 -25.22 -1.76
CA ARG A 55 16.27 -26.53 -1.78
C ARG A 55 15.27 -27.64 -2.10
N ALA A 56 14.09 -27.61 -1.49
CA ALA A 56 13.00 -28.53 -1.79
C ALA A 56 12.60 -28.45 -3.26
N ALA A 57 12.31 -27.26 -3.79
CA ALA A 57 11.92 -27.04 -5.18
C ALA A 57 12.95 -27.59 -6.19
N ARG A 58 14.25 -27.46 -5.89
CA ARG A 58 15.35 -28.01 -6.71
C ARG A 58 15.53 -29.53 -6.56
N GLY A 59 15.12 -30.09 -5.43
CA GLY A 59 15.23 -31.52 -5.15
C GLY A 59 14.12 -32.37 -5.78
N PHE A 60 12.97 -31.77 -6.11
CA PHE A 60 11.88 -32.45 -6.82
C PHE A 60 12.24 -32.76 -8.28
N GLY A 61 11.95 -33.97 -8.73
CA GLY A 61 12.24 -34.47 -10.08
C GLY A 61 11.38 -33.82 -11.18
N ALA A 62 11.60 -34.22 -12.44
CA ALA A 62 10.84 -33.70 -13.59
C ALA A 62 9.34 -33.98 -13.47
N HIS A 63 8.97 -35.18 -13.01
CA HIS A 63 7.57 -35.62 -12.85
C HIS A 63 6.88 -35.11 -11.58
N GLU A 64 7.59 -34.39 -10.70
CA GLU A 64 7.05 -33.87 -9.44
C GLU A 64 6.68 -32.38 -9.56
N GLU A 65 6.15 -31.99 -10.72
CA GLU A 65 5.83 -30.59 -11.02
C GLU A 65 4.82 -29.97 -10.06
N LEU A 66 3.82 -30.75 -9.60
CA LEU A 66 2.86 -30.32 -8.60
C LEU A 66 3.54 -29.94 -7.28
N ALA A 67 4.46 -30.78 -6.79
CA ALA A 67 5.16 -30.53 -5.54
C ALA A 67 6.10 -29.31 -5.64
N ARG A 68 6.78 -29.18 -6.79
CA ARG A 68 7.60 -28.01 -7.10
C ARG A 68 6.76 -26.73 -7.18
N ALA A 69 5.58 -26.76 -7.80
CA ALA A 69 4.67 -25.61 -7.86
C ALA A 69 4.20 -25.18 -6.46
N ARG A 70 3.86 -26.12 -5.57
CA ARG A 70 3.54 -25.82 -4.16
C ARG A 70 4.70 -25.14 -3.43
N CYS A 71 5.94 -25.60 -3.63
CA CYS A 71 7.12 -24.94 -3.05
C CYS A 71 7.33 -23.53 -3.58
N LEU A 72 7.08 -23.28 -4.87
CA LEU A 72 7.17 -21.94 -5.45
C LEU A 72 6.13 -20.98 -4.85
N VAL A 73 4.89 -21.44 -4.64
CA VAL A 73 3.85 -20.65 -3.98
C VAL A 73 4.24 -20.33 -2.54
N ALA A 74 4.69 -21.32 -1.77
CA ALA A 74 5.17 -21.10 -0.41
C ALA A 74 6.40 -20.16 -0.36
N GLU A 75 7.34 -20.27 -1.30
CA GLU A 75 8.47 -19.33 -1.39
C GLU A 75 8.00 -17.91 -1.69
N ALA A 76 7.01 -17.76 -2.57
CA ALA A 76 6.46 -16.45 -2.93
C ALA A 76 5.77 -15.77 -1.74
N GLU A 77 5.08 -16.52 -0.89
CA GLU A 77 4.50 -16.03 0.36
C GLU A 77 5.57 -15.55 1.34
N VAL A 78 6.63 -16.34 1.53
CA VAL A 78 7.79 -15.94 2.34
C VAL A 78 8.45 -14.68 1.78
N ALA A 79 8.62 -14.59 0.46
CA ALA A 79 9.18 -13.40 -0.19
C ALA A 79 8.30 -12.16 0.05
N LEU A 80 6.97 -12.30 -0.01
CA LEU A 80 6.03 -11.22 0.29
C LEU A 80 6.13 -10.75 1.76
N ALA A 81 6.23 -11.69 2.71
CA ALA A 81 6.42 -11.39 4.13
C ALA A 81 7.75 -10.66 4.40
N MET A 82 8.82 -11.06 3.70
CA MET A 82 10.14 -10.40 3.75
C MET A 82 10.22 -9.08 2.98
N ARG A 83 9.11 -8.64 2.36
CA ARG A 83 9.06 -7.48 1.46
C ARG A 83 10.10 -7.57 0.33
N ASP A 84 10.39 -8.77 -0.16
CA ASP A 84 11.19 -8.99 -1.36
C ASP A 84 10.29 -8.99 -2.61
N LEU A 85 10.05 -7.79 -3.12
CA LEU A 85 9.10 -7.55 -4.20
C LEU A 85 9.71 -7.67 -5.60
N GLY A 86 11.02 -7.94 -5.72
CA GLY A 86 11.73 -7.94 -7.00
C GLY A 86 11.53 -9.20 -7.87
N GLY A 87 10.90 -10.26 -7.34
CA GLY A 87 10.71 -11.52 -8.05
C GLY A 87 9.85 -11.40 -9.32
N SER A 88 10.13 -12.25 -10.33
CA SER A 88 9.38 -12.29 -11.59
C SER A 88 7.92 -12.74 -11.37
N PRO A 89 6.92 -11.97 -11.83
CA PRO A 89 5.51 -12.35 -11.72
C PRO A 89 5.17 -13.60 -12.55
N ARG A 90 5.94 -13.88 -13.62
CA ARG A 90 5.70 -15.01 -14.52
C ARG A 90 5.86 -16.37 -13.82
N SER A 91 6.81 -16.47 -12.89
CA SER A 91 7.06 -17.72 -12.15
C SER A 91 5.85 -18.12 -11.32
N LEU A 92 5.28 -17.17 -10.58
CA LEU A 92 4.12 -17.43 -9.73
C LEU A 92 2.86 -17.71 -10.56
N ALA A 93 2.68 -17.01 -11.68
CA ALA A 93 1.58 -17.27 -12.61
C ALA A 93 1.68 -18.68 -13.23
N ALA A 94 2.89 -19.10 -13.64
CA ALA A 94 3.12 -20.45 -14.16
C ALA A 94 2.85 -21.53 -13.10
N ALA A 95 3.30 -21.31 -11.86
CA ALA A 95 3.00 -22.22 -10.75
C ALA A 95 1.49 -22.33 -10.49
N ALA A 96 0.76 -21.21 -10.51
CA ALA A 96 -0.70 -21.22 -10.38
C ALA A 96 -1.38 -22.03 -11.49
N ALA A 97 -0.95 -21.86 -12.75
CA ALA A 97 -1.48 -22.62 -13.88
C ALA A 97 -1.21 -24.13 -13.76
N THR A 98 0.00 -24.52 -13.34
CA THR A 98 0.33 -25.93 -13.06
C THR A 98 -0.56 -26.50 -11.95
N LEU A 99 -0.81 -25.74 -10.89
CA LEU A 99 -1.67 -26.16 -9.77
C LEU A 99 -3.13 -26.34 -10.22
N ASP A 100 -3.67 -25.41 -11.00
CA ASP A 100 -5.02 -25.53 -11.57
C ASP A 100 -5.16 -26.74 -12.50
N ALA A 101 -4.16 -27.00 -13.35
CA ALA A 101 -4.14 -28.17 -14.23
C ALA A 101 -4.17 -29.51 -13.46
N HIS A 102 -3.71 -29.50 -12.20
CA HIS A 102 -3.72 -30.64 -11.29
C HIS A 102 -4.86 -30.61 -10.27
N ALA A 103 -5.87 -29.74 -10.45
CA ALA A 103 -7.01 -29.55 -9.55
C ALA A 103 -6.62 -29.15 -8.10
N ASP A 104 -5.44 -28.55 -7.92
CA ASP A 104 -5.00 -27.98 -6.63
C ASP A 104 -5.43 -26.50 -6.52
N HIS A 105 -6.74 -26.29 -6.54
CA HIS A 105 -7.33 -24.95 -6.60
C HIS A 105 -7.01 -24.08 -5.37
N GLY A 106 -6.81 -24.70 -4.20
CA GLY A 106 -6.45 -23.98 -2.98
C GLY A 106 -5.10 -23.29 -3.09
N ASN A 107 -4.07 -24.02 -3.54
CA ASN A 107 -2.74 -23.43 -3.76
C ASN A 107 -2.70 -22.50 -4.98
N ALA A 108 -3.47 -22.80 -6.03
CA ALA A 108 -3.60 -21.90 -7.18
C ALA A 108 -4.24 -20.56 -6.80
N LEU A 109 -5.26 -20.57 -5.93
CA LEU A 109 -5.85 -19.37 -5.36
C LEU A 109 -4.83 -18.63 -4.48
N GLN A 110 -4.12 -19.33 -3.59
CA GLN A 110 -3.11 -18.72 -2.74
C GLN A 110 -2.05 -17.98 -3.58
N ALA A 111 -1.61 -18.57 -4.70
CA ALA A 111 -0.71 -17.91 -5.64
C ALA A 111 -1.28 -16.59 -6.20
N ARG A 112 -2.56 -16.58 -6.57
CA ARG A 112 -3.25 -15.37 -7.06
C ARG A 112 -3.42 -14.32 -5.95
N LEU A 113 -3.73 -14.71 -4.72
CA LEU A 113 -3.81 -13.81 -3.57
C LEU A 113 -2.45 -13.20 -3.23
N ILE A 114 -1.36 -13.97 -3.27
CA ILE A 114 0.01 -13.47 -3.10
C ILE A 114 0.33 -12.42 -4.18
N ALA A 115 -0.05 -12.67 -5.43
CA ALA A 115 0.12 -11.70 -6.52
C ALA A 115 -0.67 -10.41 -6.29
N ALA A 116 -1.95 -10.51 -5.90
CA ALA A 116 -2.79 -9.35 -5.59
C ALA A 116 -2.20 -8.52 -4.43
N ARG A 117 -1.81 -9.15 -3.33
CA ARG A 117 -1.17 -8.48 -2.18
C ARG A 117 0.16 -7.83 -2.56
N LYS A 118 0.95 -8.46 -3.44
CA LYS A 118 2.16 -7.84 -3.99
C LYS A 118 1.82 -6.57 -4.79
N PHE A 119 0.80 -6.61 -5.63
CA PHE A 119 0.36 -5.43 -6.39
C PHE A 119 -0.10 -4.30 -5.48
N LEU A 120 -0.86 -4.61 -4.42
CA LEU A 120 -1.21 -3.64 -3.39
C LEU A 120 0.05 -3.02 -2.77
N LEU A 121 1.01 -3.79 -2.27
CA LEU A 121 2.26 -3.23 -1.71
C LEU A 121 3.02 -2.33 -2.69
N LEU A 122 2.90 -2.58 -3.99
CA LEU A 122 3.52 -1.77 -5.06
C LEU A 122 2.67 -0.57 -5.52
N GLY A 123 1.48 -0.38 -4.95
CA GLY A 123 0.54 0.67 -5.36
C GLY A 123 -0.23 0.40 -6.64
N ARG A 124 -0.14 -0.81 -7.20
CA ARG A 124 -0.68 -1.21 -8.50
C ARG A 124 -2.13 -1.69 -8.34
N LEU A 125 -3.03 -0.76 -8.04
CA LEU A 125 -4.41 -1.08 -7.63
C LEU A 125 -5.23 -1.73 -8.74
N ASP A 126 -5.05 -1.33 -10.00
CA ASP A 126 -5.76 -1.91 -11.14
C ASP A 126 -5.33 -3.37 -11.37
N GLU A 127 -4.03 -3.67 -11.30
CA GLU A 127 -3.55 -5.04 -11.39
C GLU A 127 -4.02 -5.91 -10.21
N ALA A 128 -4.09 -5.34 -9.00
CA ALA A 128 -4.68 -6.03 -7.85
C ALA A 128 -6.16 -6.32 -8.08
N ALA A 129 -6.94 -5.36 -8.57
CA ALA A 129 -8.35 -5.51 -8.90
C ALA A 129 -8.57 -6.59 -9.97
N ALA A 130 -7.81 -6.54 -11.07
CA ALA A 130 -7.87 -7.52 -12.14
C ALA A 130 -7.51 -8.93 -11.66
N THR A 131 -6.58 -9.06 -10.71
CA THR A 131 -6.20 -10.34 -10.12
C THR A 131 -7.28 -10.90 -9.19
N LEU A 132 -8.01 -10.04 -8.49
CA LEU A 132 -9.09 -10.44 -7.57
C LEU A 132 -10.43 -10.72 -8.27
N ALA A 133 -10.74 -10.02 -9.36
CA ALA A 133 -12.02 -10.12 -10.07
C ALA A 133 -12.45 -11.56 -10.47
N PRO A 134 -11.56 -12.44 -10.97
CA PRO A 134 -11.96 -13.79 -11.37
C PRO A 134 -12.00 -14.81 -10.22
N LEU A 135 -11.71 -14.41 -8.98
CA LEU A 135 -11.63 -15.34 -7.86
C LEU A 135 -13.03 -15.73 -7.38
N ASP A 136 -13.41 -16.99 -7.56
CA ASP A 136 -14.62 -17.54 -6.94
C ASP A 136 -14.32 -17.92 -5.48
N ALA A 137 -14.98 -17.24 -4.55
CA ALA A 137 -14.84 -17.51 -3.13
C ALA A 137 -15.65 -18.73 -2.64
N ARG A 138 -16.48 -19.33 -3.51
CA ARG A 138 -17.33 -20.47 -3.16
C ARG A 138 -16.50 -21.74 -2.98
N GLY A 139 -16.74 -22.45 -1.88
CA GLY A 139 -16.06 -23.72 -1.57
C GLY A 139 -14.61 -23.58 -1.08
N LEU A 140 -14.14 -22.36 -0.81
CA LEU A 140 -12.80 -22.15 -0.27
C LEU A 140 -12.65 -22.63 1.17
N ALA A 141 -11.44 -23.05 1.52
CA ALA A 141 -11.05 -23.19 2.92
C ALA A 141 -11.28 -21.85 3.65
N PRO A 142 -11.87 -21.86 4.87
CA PRO A 142 -12.20 -20.62 5.58
C PRO A 142 -11.03 -19.63 5.75
N SER A 143 -9.80 -20.14 5.92
CA SER A 143 -8.60 -19.31 6.00
C SER A 143 -8.30 -18.56 4.69
N LEU A 144 -8.41 -19.23 3.55
CA LEU A 144 -8.20 -18.61 2.23
C LEU A 144 -9.30 -17.59 1.93
N ALA A 145 -10.55 -17.87 2.30
CA ALA A 145 -11.65 -16.92 2.18
C ALA A 145 -11.38 -15.65 3.02
N ALA A 146 -10.89 -15.80 4.26
CA ALA A 146 -10.55 -14.65 5.10
C ALA A 146 -9.44 -13.78 4.48
N VAL A 147 -8.38 -14.40 3.95
CA VAL A 147 -7.28 -13.69 3.27
C VAL A 147 -7.77 -13.00 1.99
N ALA A 148 -8.64 -13.65 1.21
CA ALA A 148 -9.23 -13.04 0.01
C ALA A 148 -10.04 -11.79 0.35
N GLU A 149 -10.90 -11.88 1.37
CA GLU A 149 -11.74 -10.76 1.81
C GLU A 149 -10.93 -9.64 2.47
N LEU A 150 -9.86 -9.95 3.21
CA LEU A 150 -8.90 -8.94 3.70
C LEU A 150 -8.21 -8.22 2.54
N THR A 151 -7.80 -8.95 1.51
CA THR A 151 -7.16 -8.37 0.32
C THR A 151 -8.14 -7.48 -0.45
N ALA A 152 -9.41 -7.90 -0.57
CA ALA A 152 -10.47 -7.11 -1.17
C ALA A 152 -10.80 -5.85 -0.35
N ALA A 153 -10.79 -5.97 0.98
CA ALA A 153 -10.96 -4.83 1.89
C ALA A 153 -9.83 -3.80 1.70
N GLU A 154 -8.56 -4.22 1.69
CA GLU A 154 -7.43 -3.30 1.47
C GLU A 154 -7.56 -2.59 0.11
N LEU A 155 -7.88 -3.32 -0.96
CA LEU A 155 -8.11 -2.72 -2.28
C LEU A 155 -9.24 -1.67 -2.24
N ALA A 156 -10.36 -2.00 -1.60
CA ALA A 156 -11.50 -1.09 -1.46
C ALA A 156 -11.14 0.18 -0.66
N LEU A 157 -10.42 0.02 0.47
CA LEU A 157 -9.94 1.14 1.28
C LEU A 157 -9.02 2.06 0.49
N ARG A 158 -8.08 1.50 -0.27
CA ARG A 158 -7.14 2.26 -1.09
C ARG A 158 -7.77 2.89 -2.33
N SER A 159 -8.95 2.42 -2.71
CA SER A 159 -9.80 3.03 -3.73
C SER A 159 -10.82 4.01 -3.14
N LEU A 160 -10.76 4.29 -1.82
CA LEU A 160 -11.74 5.10 -1.08
C LEU A 160 -13.19 4.66 -1.26
N ARG A 161 -13.43 3.34 -1.29
CA ARG A 161 -14.78 2.73 -1.29
C ARG A 161 -15.05 2.13 0.09
N THR A 162 -15.36 2.96 1.08
CA THR A 162 -15.39 2.53 2.48
C THR A 162 -16.53 1.54 2.77
N GLY A 163 -17.69 1.70 2.15
CA GLY A 163 -18.80 0.75 2.28
C GLY A 163 -18.43 -0.66 1.78
N ALA A 164 -17.75 -0.74 0.63
CA ALA A 164 -17.27 -2.01 0.10
C ALA A 164 -16.19 -2.64 1.00
N ALA A 165 -15.31 -1.83 1.57
CA ALA A 165 -14.31 -2.29 2.52
C ALA A 165 -14.94 -2.85 3.81
N GLN A 166 -15.93 -2.15 4.38
CA GLN A 166 -16.66 -2.62 5.57
C GLN A 166 -17.35 -3.97 5.32
N ALA A 167 -18.00 -4.12 4.17
CA ALA A 167 -18.65 -5.38 3.78
C ALA A 167 -17.64 -6.53 3.60
N ALA A 168 -16.47 -6.25 2.99
CA ALA A 168 -15.40 -7.23 2.88
C ALA A 168 -14.82 -7.61 4.24
N LEU A 169 -14.59 -6.66 5.15
CA LEU A 169 -14.14 -6.94 6.52
C LEU A 169 -15.17 -7.75 7.33
N ALA A 170 -16.47 -7.61 7.05
CA ALA A 170 -17.52 -8.48 7.60
C ALA A 170 -17.32 -9.94 7.19
N ARG A 171 -17.22 -10.19 5.88
CA ARG A 171 -16.99 -11.54 5.36
C ARG A 171 -15.65 -12.11 5.80
N ALA A 172 -14.60 -11.28 5.89
CA ALA A 172 -13.30 -11.68 6.39
C ALA A 172 -13.37 -12.15 7.85
N HIS A 173 -14.13 -11.45 8.70
CA HIS A 173 -14.32 -11.82 10.10
C HIS A 173 -15.01 -13.18 10.24
N GLU A 174 -16.15 -13.37 9.56
CA GLU A 174 -16.89 -14.64 9.57
C GLU A 174 -16.06 -15.82 9.05
N ALA A 175 -15.22 -15.58 8.04
CA ALA A 175 -14.30 -16.58 7.51
C ALA A 175 -13.16 -16.89 8.50
N ALA A 176 -12.61 -15.89 9.16
CA ALA A 176 -11.56 -16.05 10.17
C ALA A 176 -12.06 -16.80 11.42
N GLU A 177 -13.28 -16.54 11.88
CA GLU A 177 -13.92 -17.29 12.96
C GLU A 177 -14.08 -18.77 12.62
N ARG A 178 -14.58 -19.08 11.41
CA ARG A 178 -14.68 -20.45 10.91
C ARG A 178 -13.31 -21.12 10.74
N ALA A 179 -12.28 -20.36 10.38
CA ALA A 179 -10.92 -20.86 10.26
C ALA A 179 -10.28 -21.19 11.63
N ARG A 180 -10.75 -20.56 12.71
CA ARG A 180 -10.21 -20.70 14.08
C ARG A 180 -8.70 -20.42 14.15
N VAL A 181 -8.23 -19.45 13.36
CA VAL A 181 -6.83 -19.01 13.36
C VAL A 181 -6.75 -17.67 14.08
N PRO A 182 -6.19 -17.60 15.31
CA PRO A 182 -6.13 -16.36 16.09
C PRO A 182 -5.43 -15.21 15.37
N ALA A 183 -4.38 -15.51 14.59
CA ALA A 183 -3.66 -14.50 13.82
C ALA A 183 -4.54 -13.81 12.77
N LEU A 184 -5.43 -14.56 12.10
CA LEU A 184 -6.35 -13.98 11.11
C LEU A 184 -7.42 -13.10 11.79
N LEU A 185 -7.92 -13.51 12.95
CA LEU A 185 -8.86 -12.68 13.71
C LEU A 185 -8.21 -11.36 14.15
N ALA A 186 -6.95 -11.40 14.58
CA ALA A 186 -6.19 -10.20 14.93
C ALA A 186 -5.96 -9.28 13.73
N GLU A 187 -5.64 -9.83 12.55
CA GLU A 187 -5.47 -9.06 11.31
C GLU A 187 -6.77 -8.37 10.88
N VAL A 188 -7.91 -9.07 10.96
CA VAL A 188 -9.23 -8.49 10.70
C VAL A 188 -9.58 -7.39 11.71
N ALA A 189 -9.27 -7.60 12.99
CA ALA A 189 -9.53 -6.61 14.03
C ALA A 189 -8.71 -5.32 13.82
N GLU A 190 -7.42 -5.44 13.47
CA GLU A 190 -6.58 -4.27 13.19
C GLU A 190 -7.05 -3.52 11.93
N ALA A 191 -7.43 -4.24 10.86
CA ALA A 191 -7.99 -3.61 9.66
C ALA A 191 -9.30 -2.86 9.93
N ARG A 192 -10.15 -3.38 10.83
CA ARG A 192 -11.36 -2.68 11.30
C ARG A 192 -11.03 -1.47 12.16
N ALA A 193 -10.05 -1.59 13.07
CA ALA A 193 -9.62 -0.47 13.89
C ALA A 193 -9.10 0.68 13.02
N ALA A 194 -8.35 0.37 11.94
CA ALA A 194 -7.84 1.36 11.00
C ALA A 194 -8.93 2.24 10.35
N LEU A 195 -10.16 1.72 10.15
CA LEU A 195 -11.29 2.52 9.64
C LEU A 195 -11.76 3.61 10.61
N SER A 196 -11.64 3.35 11.92
CA SER A 196 -12.05 4.29 12.96
C SER A 196 -11.02 5.38 13.26
N ARG A 197 -9.77 5.19 12.79
CA ARG A 197 -8.67 6.14 13.03
C ARG A 197 -8.78 7.33 12.06
N PRO A 198 -8.35 8.53 12.48
CA PRO A 198 -8.21 9.68 11.57
C PRO A 198 -7.35 9.30 10.36
N ALA A 199 -7.79 9.71 9.17
CA ALA A 199 -7.13 9.42 7.90
C ALA A 199 -6.53 10.67 7.25
N ALA A 200 -7.12 11.84 7.52
CA ALA A 200 -6.69 13.12 6.96
C ALA A 200 -7.15 14.28 7.84
N ARG A 201 -6.77 15.50 7.47
CA ARG A 201 -7.27 16.73 8.07
C ARG A 201 -7.89 17.60 6.99
N ARG A 202 -9.10 18.09 7.19
CA ARG A 202 -9.72 19.10 6.34
C ARG A 202 -9.37 20.48 6.87
N ARG A 203 -8.80 21.32 6.01
CA ARG A 203 -8.65 22.76 6.28
C ARG A 203 -9.68 23.52 5.47
N SER A 204 -10.37 24.42 6.15
CA SER A 204 -11.35 25.33 5.57
C SER A 204 -11.22 26.71 6.24
N ALA A 205 -11.96 27.70 5.75
CA ALA A 205 -12.03 29.01 6.39
C ALA A 205 -12.50 28.94 7.86
N GLY A 206 -13.24 27.88 8.23
CA GLY A 206 -13.75 27.66 9.60
C GLY A 206 -12.77 26.98 10.56
N GLY A 207 -11.59 26.55 10.09
CA GLY A 207 -10.57 25.88 10.90
C GLY A 207 -10.11 24.54 10.32
N GLU A 208 -9.41 23.76 11.16
CA GLU A 208 -8.91 22.43 10.84
C GLU A 208 -9.72 21.35 11.57
N GLU A 209 -10.17 20.34 10.84
CA GLU A 209 -10.95 19.20 11.34
C GLU A 209 -10.27 17.88 10.96
N THR A 210 -10.24 16.91 11.87
CA THR A 210 -9.75 15.56 11.56
C THR A 210 -10.85 14.72 10.93
N LEU A 211 -10.55 14.08 9.80
CA LEU A 211 -11.50 13.23 9.08
C LEU A 211 -11.08 11.76 9.11
N ARG A 212 -12.04 10.86 9.30
CA ARG A 212 -11.94 9.42 9.03
C ARG A 212 -12.11 9.12 7.54
N LEU A 213 -11.90 7.88 7.14
CA LEU A 213 -11.95 7.48 5.72
C LEU A 213 -13.33 7.68 5.08
N ASP A 214 -14.41 7.40 5.81
CA ASP A 214 -15.79 7.59 5.35
C ASP A 214 -16.11 9.07 5.13
N GLU A 215 -15.61 9.94 6.01
CA GLU A 215 -15.77 11.39 5.89
C GLU A 215 -14.92 11.96 4.75
N VAL A 216 -13.75 11.38 4.47
CA VAL A 216 -12.95 11.71 3.28
C VAL A 216 -13.66 11.30 1.99
N GLU A 217 -14.22 10.09 1.94
CA GLU A 217 -15.03 9.64 0.79
C GLU A 217 -16.22 10.56 0.56
N ALA A 218 -16.95 10.93 1.63
CA ALA A 218 -18.07 11.86 1.55
C ALA A 218 -17.65 13.27 1.08
N LEU A 219 -16.51 13.79 1.58
CA LEU A 219 -15.99 15.09 1.15
C LEU A 219 -15.64 15.09 -0.34
N LEU A 220 -14.97 14.04 -0.83
CA LEU A 220 -14.61 13.92 -2.25
C LEU A 220 -15.83 13.69 -3.16
N GLY A 221 -16.90 13.07 -2.64
CA GLY A 221 -18.18 12.90 -3.33
C GLY A 221 -19.11 14.11 -3.23
N SER A 222 -18.72 15.17 -2.52
CA SER A 222 -19.51 16.40 -2.37
C SER A 222 -19.29 17.37 -3.54
N ASP A 223 -20.06 18.46 -3.56
CA ASP A 223 -19.90 19.54 -4.54
C ASP A 223 -18.69 20.46 -4.25
N ALA A 224 -17.94 20.24 -3.17
CA ALA A 224 -16.80 21.07 -2.81
C ALA A 224 -15.66 20.98 -3.83
N LEU A 225 -14.92 22.07 -4.01
CA LEU A 225 -13.63 22.05 -4.67
C LEU A 225 -12.56 21.58 -3.66
N VAL A 226 -12.05 20.37 -3.85
CA VAL A 226 -11.07 19.76 -2.95
C VAL A 226 -9.68 19.82 -3.56
N VAL A 227 -8.74 20.45 -2.84
CA VAL A 227 -7.30 20.29 -3.10
C VAL A 227 -6.78 19.19 -2.18
N ASP A 228 -6.53 18.02 -2.75
CA ASP A 228 -6.12 16.83 -2.02
C ASP A 228 -4.60 16.68 -2.01
N ALA A 229 -4.00 16.90 -0.84
CA ALA A 229 -2.57 16.75 -0.60
C ALA A 229 -2.11 15.31 -0.33
N CYS A 230 -3.03 14.40 -0.02
CA CYS A 230 -2.74 12.97 0.07
C CYS A 230 -2.48 12.40 -1.32
N ARG A 231 -3.34 12.74 -2.30
CA ARG A 231 -3.27 12.26 -3.69
C ARG A 231 -2.61 13.25 -4.67
N ARG A 232 -2.27 14.46 -4.18
CA ARG A 232 -1.67 15.57 -4.94
C ARG A 232 -2.46 15.91 -6.21
N GLY A 233 -3.71 16.33 -6.04
CA GLY A 233 -4.55 16.78 -7.14
C GLY A 233 -5.67 17.72 -6.70
N VAL A 234 -6.45 18.16 -7.67
CA VAL A 234 -7.62 19.03 -7.46
C VAL A 234 -8.82 18.36 -8.08
N GLY A 235 -9.93 18.28 -7.35
CA GLY A 235 -11.17 17.70 -7.85
C GLY A 235 -12.41 18.45 -7.38
N ALA A 236 -13.50 18.29 -8.11
CA ALA A 236 -14.83 18.72 -7.71
C ALA A 236 -15.89 17.89 -8.45
N GLY A 237 -16.77 17.20 -7.72
CA GLY A 237 -17.60 16.15 -8.27
C GLY A 237 -16.76 15.07 -8.98
N ASP A 238 -17.21 14.61 -10.15
CA ASP A 238 -16.51 13.56 -10.91
C ASP A 238 -15.22 14.02 -11.62
N ALA A 239 -14.96 15.33 -11.64
CA ALA A 239 -13.82 15.88 -12.36
C ALA A 239 -12.56 15.89 -11.47
N TRP A 240 -11.49 15.24 -11.94
CA TRP A 240 -10.20 15.15 -11.24
C TRP A 240 -9.04 15.64 -12.11
N ARG A 241 -8.12 16.42 -11.52
CA ARG A 241 -6.90 16.91 -12.17
C ARG A 241 -5.67 16.49 -11.36
N PRO A 242 -4.89 15.48 -11.82
CA PRO A 242 -3.70 15.04 -11.12
C PRO A 242 -2.57 16.08 -11.24
N LEU A 243 -1.95 16.42 -10.10
CA LEU A 243 -0.79 17.33 -10.03
C LEU A 243 0.43 16.67 -9.37
N ALA A 244 0.39 15.37 -9.09
CA ALA A 244 1.46 14.64 -8.41
C ALA A 244 2.83 14.77 -9.09
N ARG A 245 2.86 14.77 -10.43
CA ARG A 245 4.08 14.98 -11.25
C ARG A 245 4.44 16.46 -11.48
N ARG A 246 3.64 17.38 -10.92
CA ARG A 246 3.76 18.84 -11.10
C ARG A 246 3.83 19.53 -9.73
N PRO A 247 4.88 19.28 -8.92
CA PRO A 247 4.93 19.68 -7.52
C PRO A 247 4.77 21.19 -7.31
N VAL A 248 5.32 22.02 -8.20
CA VAL A 248 5.15 23.48 -8.16
C VAL A 248 3.69 23.87 -8.38
N LEU A 249 3.01 23.29 -9.37
CA LEU A 249 1.60 23.61 -9.64
C LEU A 249 0.71 23.14 -8.49
N PHE A 250 1.00 21.97 -7.92
CA PHE A 250 0.31 21.49 -6.73
C PHE A 250 0.50 22.43 -5.53
N ALA A 251 1.73 22.88 -5.27
CA ALA A 251 2.02 23.83 -4.20
C ALA A 251 1.26 25.15 -4.39
N LEU A 252 1.20 25.68 -5.62
CA LEU A 252 0.41 26.87 -5.93
C LEU A 252 -1.09 26.65 -5.71
N ALA A 253 -1.65 25.52 -6.18
CA ALA A 253 -3.06 25.19 -5.98
C ALA A 253 -3.41 25.08 -4.49
N ARG A 254 -2.56 24.42 -3.72
CA ARG A 254 -2.71 24.29 -2.27
C ARG A 254 -2.63 25.64 -1.56
N GLY A 255 -1.63 26.46 -1.85
CA GLY A 255 -1.50 27.78 -1.23
C GLY A 255 -2.69 28.69 -1.50
N LEU A 256 -3.22 28.67 -2.72
CA LEU A 256 -4.44 29.41 -3.09
C LEU A 256 -5.68 28.90 -2.36
N ALA A 257 -5.82 27.58 -2.21
CA ALA A 257 -6.96 26.97 -1.54
C ALA A 257 -6.92 27.15 -0.01
N GLU A 258 -5.73 27.12 0.61
CA GLU A 258 -5.56 27.36 2.06
C GLU A 258 -5.93 28.80 2.46
N ALA A 259 -5.80 29.77 1.55
CA ALA A 259 -6.15 31.17 1.80
C ALA A 259 -7.56 31.57 1.38
N TRP A 260 -8.28 30.71 0.66
CA TRP A 260 -9.64 30.98 0.23
C TRP A 260 -10.55 31.24 1.46
N PRO A 261 -11.47 32.23 1.43
CA PRO A 261 -11.89 33.04 0.28
C PRO A 261 -11.01 34.26 -0.05
N GLY A 262 -9.93 34.47 0.71
CA GLY A 262 -8.99 35.58 0.52
C GLY A 262 -7.98 35.37 -0.61
N ASP A 263 -7.22 36.44 -0.89
CA ASP A 263 -6.10 36.41 -1.83
C ASP A 263 -4.77 36.04 -1.14
N VAL A 264 -3.81 35.54 -1.94
CA VAL A 264 -2.45 35.26 -1.49
C VAL A 264 -1.47 36.22 -2.15
N ASP A 265 -0.59 36.81 -1.36
CA ASP A 265 0.49 37.68 -1.85
C ASP A 265 1.47 36.90 -2.76
N ARG A 266 2.00 37.58 -3.78
CA ARG A 266 2.96 36.98 -4.73
C ARG A 266 4.19 36.41 -4.03
N GLU A 267 4.71 37.15 -3.04
CA GLU A 267 5.91 36.74 -2.31
C GLU A 267 5.65 35.54 -1.40
N ALA A 268 4.45 35.43 -0.82
CA ALA A 268 4.04 34.26 -0.06
C ALA A 268 3.92 33.01 -0.95
N LEU A 269 3.34 33.14 -2.16
CA LEU A 269 3.29 32.04 -3.13
C LEU A 269 4.67 31.63 -3.64
N ILE A 270 5.60 32.58 -3.85
CA ILE A 270 6.99 32.28 -4.22
C ILE A 270 7.68 31.50 -3.10
N ALA A 271 7.55 31.96 -1.86
CA ALA A 271 8.13 31.27 -0.72
C ALA A 271 7.60 29.85 -0.57
N TYR A 272 6.28 29.67 -0.75
CA TYR A 272 5.63 28.38 -0.64
C TYR A 272 5.98 27.41 -1.77
N ALA A 273 5.90 27.85 -3.03
CA ALA A 273 6.04 26.97 -4.20
C ALA A 273 7.49 26.76 -4.66
N PHE A 274 8.38 27.72 -4.41
CA PHE A 274 9.79 27.66 -4.82
C PHE A 274 10.77 27.47 -3.66
N ASN A 275 10.26 27.37 -2.43
CA ASN A 275 11.05 27.14 -1.21
C ASN A 275 12.20 28.14 -1.02
N THR A 276 11.95 29.42 -1.28
CA THR A 276 12.93 30.52 -1.15
C THR A 276 12.32 31.73 -0.46
N ARG A 277 13.05 32.33 0.48
CA ARG A 277 12.61 33.53 1.21
C ARG A 277 13.08 34.84 0.58
N HIS A 278 13.89 34.77 -0.47
CA HIS A 278 14.47 35.93 -1.16
C HIS A 278 14.01 35.94 -2.62
N PRO A 279 12.81 36.47 -2.90
CA PRO A 279 12.26 36.56 -4.24
C PRO A 279 13.01 37.62 -5.07
N ASP A 280 13.34 37.29 -6.31
CA ASP A 280 13.87 38.20 -7.32
C ASP A 280 12.86 38.38 -8.47
N GLU A 281 13.16 39.27 -9.43
CA GLU A 281 12.24 39.51 -10.55
C GLU A 281 12.09 38.27 -11.45
N THR A 282 13.12 37.42 -11.52
CA THR A 282 13.07 36.14 -12.23
C THR A 282 12.02 35.20 -11.62
N LEU A 283 11.97 35.10 -10.29
CA LEU A 283 10.98 34.29 -9.57
C LEU A 283 9.57 34.88 -9.71
N ARG A 284 9.42 36.20 -9.76
CA ARG A 284 8.11 36.83 -10.07
C ARG A 284 7.65 36.51 -11.49
N ALA A 285 8.54 36.58 -12.48
CA ALA A 285 8.23 36.17 -13.84
C ALA A 285 7.86 34.68 -13.92
N ARG A 286 8.62 33.82 -13.23
CA ARG A 286 8.33 32.38 -13.14
C ARG A 286 6.98 32.11 -12.47
N LEU A 287 6.66 32.80 -11.37
CA LEU A 287 5.35 32.70 -10.70
C LEU A 287 4.22 32.96 -11.69
N ARG A 288 4.29 34.04 -12.48
CA ARG A 288 3.26 34.40 -13.47
C ARG A 288 3.06 33.25 -14.49
N VAL A 289 4.15 32.65 -14.96
CA VAL A 289 4.10 31.51 -15.90
C VAL A 289 3.46 30.28 -15.25
N GLU A 290 3.89 29.90 -14.06
CA GLU A 290 3.36 28.70 -13.38
C GLU A 290 1.89 28.88 -12.95
N VAL A 291 1.48 30.08 -12.52
CA VAL A 291 0.06 30.40 -12.28
C VAL A 291 -0.75 30.33 -13.58
N GLY A 292 -0.21 30.80 -14.70
CA GLY A 292 -0.85 30.67 -16.01
C GLY A 292 -1.07 29.21 -16.41
N ARG A 293 -0.06 28.35 -16.18
CA ARG A 293 -0.16 26.90 -16.42
C ARG A 293 -1.17 26.23 -15.50
N LEU A 294 -1.14 26.57 -14.20
CA LEU A 294 -2.10 26.05 -13.24
C LEU A 294 -3.53 26.43 -13.66
N ARG A 295 -3.76 27.71 -13.99
CA ARG A 295 -5.05 28.23 -14.45
C ARG A 295 -5.57 27.43 -15.64
N ALA A 296 -4.74 27.17 -16.65
CA ALA A 296 -5.15 26.39 -17.82
C ALA A 296 -5.58 24.95 -17.45
N LEU A 297 -4.88 24.30 -16.52
CA LEU A 297 -5.18 22.93 -16.09
C LEU A 297 -6.47 22.83 -15.26
N VAL A 298 -6.68 23.79 -14.36
CA VAL A 298 -7.83 23.76 -13.43
C VAL A 298 -9.03 24.54 -13.92
N ALA A 299 -8.96 25.16 -15.11
CA ALA A 299 -10.03 25.95 -15.70
C ALA A 299 -11.42 25.28 -15.69
N PRO A 300 -11.57 23.94 -15.88
CA PRO A 300 -12.88 23.30 -15.78
C PRO A 300 -13.46 23.25 -14.35
N LEU A 301 -12.62 23.41 -13.32
CA LEU A 301 -12.98 23.27 -11.90
C LEU A 301 -13.10 24.62 -11.20
N THR A 302 -12.17 25.55 -11.50
CA THR A 302 -12.04 26.82 -10.80
C THR A 302 -11.31 27.86 -11.65
N GLY A 303 -11.64 29.13 -11.46
CA GLY A 303 -10.86 30.27 -11.91
C GLY A 303 -9.71 30.61 -10.96
N ILE A 304 -8.70 31.30 -11.48
CA ILE A 304 -7.64 31.96 -10.70
C ILE A 304 -7.50 33.38 -11.21
N GLU A 305 -7.82 34.36 -10.38
CA GLU A 305 -7.81 35.78 -10.74
C GLU A 305 -6.62 36.49 -10.12
N ALA A 306 -6.09 37.50 -10.81
CA ALA A 306 -5.05 38.36 -10.26
C ALA A 306 -5.70 39.44 -9.39
N THR A 307 -5.09 39.72 -8.23
CA THR A 307 -5.44 40.83 -7.36
C THR A 307 -4.33 41.88 -7.38
N ALA A 308 -4.54 43.01 -6.69
CA ALA A 308 -3.51 44.02 -6.50
C ALA A 308 -2.22 43.40 -5.90
N ARG A 309 -2.37 42.51 -4.90
CA ARG A 309 -1.24 41.96 -4.15
C ARG A 309 -0.80 40.56 -4.61
N GLY A 310 -1.67 39.80 -5.25
CA GLY A 310 -1.31 38.51 -5.84
C GLY A 310 -2.43 37.81 -6.58
N PHE A 311 -2.95 36.71 -6.04
CA PHE A 311 -3.90 35.85 -6.74
C PHE A 311 -4.96 35.27 -5.78
N VAL A 312 -6.16 35.03 -6.31
CA VAL A 312 -7.28 34.46 -5.56
C VAL A 312 -7.91 33.31 -6.35
N LEU A 313 -8.35 32.28 -5.63
CA LEU A 313 -9.10 31.15 -6.18
C LEU A 313 -10.58 31.51 -6.32
N LYS A 314 -11.18 31.21 -7.47
CA LYS A 314 -12.59 31.46 -7.77
C LYS A 314 -13.28 30.15 -8.18
N PRO A 315 -13.75 29.34 -7.22
CA PRO A 315 -14.45 28.09 -7.52
C PRO A 315 -15.67 28.35 -8.40
N HIS A 316 -15.87 27.50 -9.41
CA HIS A 316 -17.07 27.61 -10.24
C HIS A 316 -18.32 27.26 -9.44
N GLY A 317 -19.45 27.88 -9.78
CA GLY A 317 -20.73 27.60 -9.12
C GLY A 317 -20.81 27.99 -7.64
N GLY A 318 -19.88 28.83 -7.14
CA GLY A 318 -19.88 29.26 -5.74
C GLY A 318 -19.55 28.14 -4.74
N ARG A 319 -18.89 27.08 -5.20
CA ARG A 319 -18.51 25.93 -4.38
C ARG A 319 -17.62 26.34 -3.21
N GLU A 320 -17.80 25.66 -2.09
CA GLU A 320 -16.87 25.73 -0.96
C GLU A 320 -15.50 25.15 -1.38
N VAL A 321 -14.42 25.64 -0.78
CA VAL A 321 -13.07 25.10 -0.96
C VAL A 321 -12.62 24.38 0.29
N ALA A 322 -12.14 23.15 0.11
CA ALA A 322 -11.53 22.37 1.17
C ALA A 322 -10.12 21.94 0.76
N VAL A 323 -9.18 22.02 1.70
CA VAL A 323 -7.85 21.43 1.53
C VAL A 323 -7.78 20.18 2.38
N LEU A 324 -7.60 19.03 1.72
CA LEU A 324 -7.40 17.76 2.40
C LEU A 324 -5.89 17.55 2.62
N ALA A 325 -5.46 17.66 3.87
CA ALA A 325 -4.07 17.47 4.29
C ALA A 325 -3.83 16.05 4.84
N PRO A 326 -2.63 15.49 4.63
CA PRO A 326 -2.27 14.20 5.22
C PRO A 326 -2.30 14.26 6.76
N PRO A 327 -2.51 13.13 7.46
CA PRO A 327 -2.57 13.09 8.92
C PRO A 327 -1.21 13.35 9.59
N ILE A 328 -0.12 13.27 8.81
CA ILE A 328 1.23 13.70 9.18
C ILE A 328 1.82 14.56 8.08
N ASP A 329 2.50 15.62 8.46
CA ASP A 329 3.18 16.50 7.52
C ASP A 329 4.54 15.93 7.09
N GLY A 330 4.97 16.30 5.89
CA GLY A 330 6.31 16.00 5.36
C GLY A 330 6.31 15.12 4.12
N ASP A 331 7.32 15.33 3.27
CA ASP A 331 7.49 14.62 2.00
C ASP A 331 7.76 13.12 2.16
N GLN A 332 8.10 12.67 3.36
CA GLN A 332 8.46 11.30 3.69
C GLN A 332 7.27 10.50 4.26
N ALA A 333 6.06 11.07 4.27
CA ALA A 333 4.86 10.43 4.81
C ALA A 333 4.54 9.07 4.16
N SER A 334 4.68 8.94 2.84
CA SER A 334 4.47 7.66 2.14
C SER A 334 5.51 6.59 2.50
N LEU A 335 6.75 7.01 2.80
CA LEU A 335 7.79 6.09 3.25
C LEU A 335 7.51 5.58 4.66
N LEU A 336 7.06 6.45 5.56
CA LEU A 336 6.60 6.06 6.90
C LEU A 336 5.33 5.18 6.84
N ALA A 337 4.41 5.47 5.93
CA ALA A 337 3.22 4.66 5.71
C ALA A 337 3.57 3.22 5.31
N LEU A 338 4.52 3.03 4.38
CA LEU A 338 4.98 1.70 3.97
C LEU A 338 5.65 0.92 5.12
N LEU A 339 6.29 1.60 6.06
CA LEU A 339 6.97 0.99 7.22
C LEU A 339 6.06 0.82 8.45
N SER A 340 4.80 1.30 8.38
CA SER A 340 3.91 1.39 9.55
C SER A 340 3.37 0.05 10.05
N ASP A 341 3.45 -1.00 9.22
CA ASP A 341 3.09 -2.37 9.57
C ASP A 341 4.17 -3.08 10.41
N GLY A 342 5.31 -2.41 10.65
CA GLY A 342 6.44 -2.97 11.39
C GLY A 342 7.22 -4.05 10.62
N ALA A 343 6.91 -4.30 9.35
CA ALA A 343 7.65 -5.26 8.53
C ALA A 343 9.01 -4.69 8.14
N ALA A 344 10.00 -5.58 7.98
CA ALA A 344 11.35 -5.20 7.59
C ALA A 344 11.47 -5.03 6.07
N TRP A 345 11.72 -3.81 5.58
CA TRP A 345 11.81 -3.53 4.14
C TRP A 345 13.24 -3.34 3.66
N SER A 346 13.55 -3.77 2.43
CA SER A 346 14.79 -3.34 1.76
C SER A 346 14.62 -1.97 1.09
N THR A 347 15.72 -1.23 0.92
CA THR A 347 15.72 0.02 0.13
C THR A 347 15.20 -0.21 -1.29
N SER A 348 15.52 -1.36 -1.90
CA SER A 348 15.06 -1.70 -3.25
C SER A 348 13.56 -1.94 -3.33
N ALA A 349 12.95 -2.56 -2.33
CA ALA A 349 11.50 -2.80 -2.29
C ALA A 349 10.74 -1.50 -2.05
N LEU A 350 11.24 -0.62 -1.17
CA LEU A 350 10.68 0.71 -0.95
C LEU A 350 10.76 1.57 -2.22
N ALA A 351 11.89 1.52 -2.93
CA ALA A 351 12.05 2.20 -4.22
C ALA A 351 11.05 1.70 -5.28
N LEU A 352 10.83 0.38 -5.36
CA LEU A 352 9.81 -0.21 -6.24
C LEU A 352 8.40 0.26 -5.87
N ALA A 353 8.05 0.25 -4.58
CA ALA A 353 6.72 0.68 -4.10
C ALA A 353 6.46 2.18 -4.31
N LEU A 354 7.49 3.01 -4.17
CA LEU A 354 7.39 4.47 -4.36
C LEU A 354 7.53 4.91 -5.84
N GLY A 355 7.91 4.00 -6.75
CA GLY A 355 8.25 4.38 -8.12
C GLY A 355 9.43 5.35 -8.20
N ALA A 356 10.37 5.28 -7.24
CA ALA A 356 11.48 6.22 -7.08
C ALA A 356 12.83 5.52 -7.27
N SER A 357 13.90 6.31 -7.46
CA SER A 357 15.26 5.75 -7.47
C SER A 357 15.68 5.29 -6.07
N GLN A 358 16.50 4.23 -5.98
CA GLN A 358 17.05 3.78 -4.69
C GLN A 358 17.87 4.87 -4.00
N ARG A 359 18.56 5.73 -4.76
CA ARG A 359 19.32 6.87 -4.22
C ARG A 359 18.42 7.88 -3.53
N THR A 360 17.25 8.18 -4.11
CA THR A 360 16.26 9.08 -3.51
C THR A 360 15.73 8.50 -2.20
N VAL A 361 15.35 7.23 -2.21
CA VAL A 361 14.82 6.55 -1.01
C VAL A 361 15.89 6.44 0.09
N GLN A 362 17.14 6.13 -0.27
CA GLN A 362 18.24 6.04 0.69
C GLN A 362 18.52 7.37 1.39
N ARG A 363 18.44 8.50 0.67
CA ARG A 363 18.59 9.84 1.27
C ARG A 363 17.46 10.12 2.27
N ALA A 364 16.21 9.85 1.87
CA ALA A 364 15.06 10.02 2.76
C ALA A 364 15.14 9.12 4.01
N LEU A 365 15.59 7.88 3.86
CA LEU A 365 15.79 6.96 4.99
C LEU A 365 16.89 7.43 5.94
N ALA A 366 17.99 7.98 5.42
CA ALA A 366 19.05 8.54 6.26
C ALA A 366 18.56 9.75 7.07
N GLU A 367 17.74 10.62 6.47
CA GLU A 367 17.11 11.75 7.16
C GLU A 367 16.13 11.26 8.25
N LEU A 368 15.29 10.27 7.94
CA LEU A 368 14.37 9.65 8.93
C LEU A 368 15.12 8.95 10.07
N GLU A 369 16.24 8.29 9.78
CA GLU A 369 17.06 7.60 10.77
C GLU A 369 17.75 8.60 11.71
N ALA A 370 18.30 9.68 11.16
CA ALA A 370 18.84 10.79 11.94
C ALA A 370 17.77 11.43 12.85
N ALA A 371 16.51 11.46 12.40
CA ALA A 371 15.37 11.91 13.18
C ALA A 371 14.78 10.85 14.14
N GLY A 372 15.36 9.65 14.21
CA GLY A 372 14.89 8.55 15.07
C GLY A 372 13.53 7.96 14.68
N ARG A 373 13.05 8.22 13.46
CA ARG A 373 11.74 7.77 12.96
C ARG A 373 11.79 6.37 12.33
N VAL A 374 12.97 5.95 11.89
CA VAL A 374 13.24 4.60 11.36
C VAL A 374 14.55 4.08 11.94
N ARG A 375 14.74 2.76 11.88
CA ARG A 375 16.01 2.11 12.25
C ARG A 375 16.44 1.12 11.18
N ALA A 376 17.73 1.02 10.93
CA ALA A 376 18.34 -0.04 10.13
C ALA A 376 18.66 -1.29 10.98
N ILE A 377 18.43 -2.47 10.41
CA ILE A 377 18.94 -3.76 10.92
C ILE A 377 19.72 -4.48 9.82
N GLY A 378 20.68 -5.32 10.19
CA GLY A 378 21.57 -5.98 9.23
C GLY A 378 22.62 -5.03 8.63
N ARG A 379 23.36 -5.51 7.62
CA ARG A 379 24.42 -4.75 6.96
C ARG A 379 24.40 -4.95 5.45
N ALA A 380 24.86 -3.95 4.69
CA ALA A 380 24.99 -3.99 3.24
C ALA A 380 23.73 -4.52 2.53
N ARG A 381 23.82 -5.59 1.73
CA ARG A 381 22.68 -6.17 0.99
C ARG A 381 21.59 -6.78 1.88
N ALA A 382 21.93 -7.14 3.12
CA ALA A 382 21.00 -7.65 4.11
C ALA A 382 20.37 -6.53 4.96
N GLN A 383 20.73 -5.26 4.72
CA GLN A 383 20.14 -4.13 5.44
C GLN A 383 18.63 -4.06 5.19
N ARG A 384 17.89 -3.88 6.29
CA ARG A 384 16.45 -3.69 6.30
C ARG A 384 16.07 -2.51 7.18
N TRP A 385 14.96 -1.87 6.85
CA TRP A 385 14.42 -0.69 7.51
C TRP A 385 13.12 -1.05 8.22
N LEU A 386 12.96 -0.48 9.40
CA LEU A 386 11.82 -0.65 10.28
C LEU A 386 11.40 0.70 10.83
N SER A 387 10.11 0.88 11.10
CA SER A 387 9.58 2.01 11.87
C SER A 387 8.68 1.47 12.99
N PRO A 388 8.58 2.15 14.14
CA PRO A 388 7.51 1.89 15.08
C PRO A 388 6.13 2.03 14.41
N PRO A 389 5.13 1.21 14.78
CA PRO A 389 3.79 1.34 14.23
C PRO A 389 3.20 2.73 14.46
N LEU A 390 2.47 3.23 13.47
CA LEU A 390 1.74 4.50 13.58
C LEU A 390 0.33 4.21 14.09
N THR A 391 0.09 4.47 15.38
CA THR A 391 -1.15 4.04 16.07
C THR A 391 -2.23 5.12 16.19
N GLY A 392 -1.89 6.40 15.97
CA GLY A 392 -2.82 7.52 16.13
C GLY A 392 -3.68 7.87 14.92
N PHE A 393 -3.37 7.30 13.75
CA PHE A 393 -4.05 7.58 12.49
C PHE A 393 -3.88 6.39 11.54
N THR A 394 -4.72 6.31 10.52
CA THR A 394 -4.55 5.34 9.44
C THR A 394 -3.65 5.89 8.33
N THR A 395 -2.82 5.02 7.77
CA THR A 395 -1.85 5.38 6.71
C THR A 395 -2.37 5.10 5.31
N ILE A 396 -3.63 4.64 5.17
CA ILE A 396 -4.22 4.20 3.91
C ILE A 396 -4.11 5.27 2.80
N LEU A 397 -4.36 6.54 3.12
CA LEU A 397 -4.27 7.66 2.18
C LEU A 397 -2.83 8.08 1.83
N LEU A 398 -1.86 7.63 2.61
CA LEU A 398 -0.44 7.91 2.42
C LEU A 398 0.28 6.83 1.61
N LEU A 399 -0.31 5.64 1.53
CA LEU A 399 0.24 4.54 0.76
C LEU A 399 0.27 4.92 -0.73
N PRO A 400 1.35 4.56 -1.45
CA PRO A 400 1.47 4.90 -2.86
C PRO A 400 0.30 4.33 -3.67
N ALA A 401 -0.31 5.14 -4.51
CA ALA A 401 -1.08 4.66 -5.64
C ALA A 401 -0.21 4.88 -6.88
N ALA A 402 0.10 3.81 -7.61
CA ALA A 402 0.66 3.94 -8.94
C ALA A 402 -0.40 4.63 -9.78
N LEU A 403 -0.25 5.94 -9.96
CA LEU A 403 -1.13 6.70 -10.85
C LEU A 403 -1.00 6.10 -12.25
N PRO A 404 -2.10 5.96 -12.99
CA PRO A 404 -2.04 5.59 -14.39
C PRO A 404 -1.00 6.47 -15.10
N ILE A 405 -0.13 5.85 -15.88
CA ILE A 405 0.71 6.58 -16.81
C ILE A 405 -0.24 7.01 -17.93
N GLU A 406 -0.76 8.24 -17.84
CA GLU A 406 -1.29 8.93 -19.03
C GLU A 406 -0.17 9.22 -20.01
#